data_AF-M6JJV5-F1
#
_entry.id   AF-M6JJV5-F1
#
_cell.length_a   1.000
_cell.length_b   1.000
_cell.length_c   1.000
_cell.angle_alpha   90.00
_cell.angle_beta   90.00
_cell.angle_gamma   90.00
#
_symmetry.space_group_name_H-M   'P 1'
#
loop_
_entity.id
_entity.type
_entity.pdbx_description
1 polymer ?
#
loop_
_entity_poly.entity_id
_entity_poly.type
_entity_poly.pdbx_seq_one_letter_code
_entity_poly.pdbx_strand_id
1 'polypeptide(L)'
;MALWLCIQGLRGLFPIEYRNFGLNITFLPMSVGTFISYLLCKRMENVGQKIPVWILTLSIVGFSYFTWASFSQKMVVLENPDTFVFDFSLNYHLIVYFSTFWVLLSTWIILRKMLLKRGNDRVRLFFILLGSTSGLPITLTFIYFLPFLGIYKAYLSSLGLSICSVCWAVAILHYDAFKIKASLIQGQEIPFINRVASKPFLKLMGKLDPMRFVQKSSKEKEEITKQILIQDFHLAESTGEISIDKRAKILSKRFGKYFK
;
A
#
# COMPACT_ATOMS: atom_id res chain seq x y z
N MET A 1 5.34 10.51 -3.14
CA MET A 1 4.82 10.58 -1.76
C MET A 1 5.88 11.04 -0.76
N ALA A 2 7.02 10.35 -0.61
CA ALA A 2 8.08 10.78 0.32
C ALA A 2 8.58 12.22 0.04
N LEU A 3 8.78 12.59 -1.22
CA LEU A 3 9.17 13.96 -1.60
C LEU A 3 8.13 15.00 -1.17
N TRP A 4 6.83 14.71 -1.31
CA TRP A 4 5.78 15.63 -0.86
C TRP A 4 5.83 15.82 0.65
N LEU A 5 5.94 14.74 1.43
CA LEU A 5 6.09 14.82 2.89
C LEU A 5 7.35 15.57 3.32
N CYS A 6 8.45 15.35 2.61
CA CYS A 6 9.72 16.01 2.86
C CYS A 6 9.58 17.52 2.69
N ILE A 7 9.04 17.99 1.57
CA ILE A 7 8.83 19.43 1.34
C ILE A 7 7.79 19.98 2.33
N GLN A 8 6.72 19.23 2.61
CA GLN A 8 5.69 19.63 3.58
C GLN A 8 6.24 19.80 5.00
N GLY A 9 7.18 18.95 5.42
CA GLY A 9 7.82 19.02 6.74
C GLY A 9 8.91 20.07 6.81
N LEU A 10 9.73 20.20 5.77
CA LEU A 10 10.89 21.11 5.74
C LEU A 10 10.52 22.56 5.42
N ARG A 11 9.35 22.84 4.81
CA ARG A 11 8.94 24.21 4.44
C ARG A 11 8.93 25.19 5.62
N GLY A 12 8.76 24.70 6.86
CA GLY A 12 8.84 25.54 8.07
C GLY A 12 10.25 26.05 8.38
N LEU A 13 11.28 25.36 7.87
CA LEU A 13 12.69 25.75 8.03
C LEU A 13 13.13 26.83 7.04
N PHE A 14 12.31 27.13 6.03
CA PHE A 14 12.64 28.20 5.10
C PHE A 14 12.55 29.57 5.78
N PRO A 15 13.43 30.52 5.39
CA PRO A 15 13.27 31.92 5.77
C PRO A 15 11.88 32.42 5.38
N ILE A 16 11.35 33.35 6.16
CA ILE A 16 9.97 33.85 6.03
C ILE A 16 9.64 34.24 4.58
N GLU A 17 10.56 34.90 3.89
CA GLU A 17 10.47 35.32 2.49
C GLU A 17 10.23 34.17 1.50
N TYR A 18 10.76 32.98 1.80
CA TYR A 18 10.67 31.79 0.95
C TYR A 18 9.59 30.80 1.39
N ARG A 19 8.87 31.04 2.49
CA ARG A 19 7.84 30.11 2.96
C ARG A 19 6.66 30.00 2.00
N ASN A 20 6.28 31.09 1.34
CA ASN A 20 5.22 31.07 0.32
C ASN A 20 5.64 30.21 -0.88
N PHE A 21 6.87 30.37 -1.34
CA PHE A 21 7.46 29.53 -2.38
C PHE A 21 7.50 28.06 -1.97
N GLY A 22 7.96 27.77 -0.75
CA GLY A 22 7.98 26.42 -0.19
C GLY A 22 6.60 25.77 -0.17
N LEU A 23 5.57 26.50 0.26
CA LEU A 23 4.19 26.04 0.20
C LEU A 23 3.76 25.74 -1.24
N ASN A 24 3.98 26.66 -2.17
CA ASN A 24 3.56 26.51 -3.57
C ASN A 24 4.22 25.28 -4.24
N ILE A 25 5.48 24.98 -3.94
CA ILE A 25 6.16 23.81 -4.51
C ILE A 25 5.61 22.47 -3.99
N THR A 26 5.02 22.41 -2.79
CA THR A 26 4.48 21.16 -2.23
C THR A 26 3.41 20.51 -3.11
N PHE A 27 2.73 21.31 -3.93
CA PHE A 27 1.65 20.90 -4.83
C PHE A 27 2.12 20.04 -6.00
N LEU A 28 3.38 20.20 -6.45
CA LEU A 28 3.94 19.44 -7.57
C LEU A 28 4.11 17.94 -7.27
N PRO A 29 4.87 17.52 -6.24
CA PRO A 29 5.03 16.10 -5.95
C PRO A 29 3.71 15.43 -5.53
N MET A 30 2.74 16.19 -5.00
CA MET A 30 1.40 15.71 -4.70
C MET A 30 0.66 15.32 -5.99
N SER A 31 0.51 16.26 -6.93
CA SER A 31 -0.23 16.02 -8.18
C SER A 31 0.41 14.90 -9.01
N VAL A 32 1.73 14.93 -9.18
CA VAL A 32 2.48 13.88 -9.88
C VAL A 32 2.31 12.53 -9.19
N GLY A 33 2.34 12.49 -7.84
CA GLY A 33 2.15 11.27 -7.08
C GLY A 33 0.78 10.62 -7.29
N THR A 34 -0.29 11.40 -7.33
CA THR A 34 -1.65 10.88 -7.56
C THR A 34 -1.83 10.33 -8.97
N PHE A 35 -1.24 10.97 -9.99
CA PHE A 35 -1.26 10.47 -11.35
C PHE A 35 -0.43 9.20 -11.55
N ILE A 36 0.77 9.13 -10.96
CA ILE A 36 1.58 7.90 -10.99
C ILE A 36 0.80 6.74 -10.35
N SER A 37 0.11 6.98 -9.24
CA SER A 37 -0.78 5.98 -8.63
C SER A 37 -1.84 5.48 -9.62
N TYR A 38 -2.47 6.38 -10.37
CA TYR A 38 -3.40 6.02 -11.43
C TYR A 38 -2.75 5.17 -12.52
N LEU A 39 -1.58 5.56 -13.02
CA LEU A 39 -0.87 4.80 -14.04
C LEU A 39 -0.52 3.38 -13.58
N LEU A 40 -0.07 3.23 -12.33
CA LEU A 40 0.20 1.93 -11.73
C LEU A 40 -1.06 1.08 -11.66
N CYS A 41 -2.17 1.64 -11.18
CA CYS A 41 -3.45 0.92 -11.11
C CYS A 41 -3.94 0.51 -12.51
N LYS A 42 -3.79 1.39 -13.50
CA LYS A 42 -4.19 1.10 -14.89
C LYS A 42 -3.35 0.00 -15.52
N ARG A 43 -2.03 0.02 -15.30
CA ARG A 43 -1.12 -1.07 -15.73
C ARG A 43 -1.42 -2.38 -15.02
N MET A 44 -1.81 -2.32 -13.74
CA MET A 44 -2.27 -3.50 -13.02
C MET A 44 -3.53 -4.08 -13.67
N GLU A 45 -4.50 -3.26 -14.09
CA GLU A 45 -5.74 -3.71 -14.73
C GLU A 45 -5.45 -4.59 -15.95
N ASN A 46 -4.66 -4.09 -16.91
CA ASN A 46 -4.32 -4.80 -18.14
C ASN A 46 -2.83 -4.66 -18.46
N VAL A 47 -2.07 -5.74 -18.24
CA VAL A 47 -0.65 -5.81 -18.57
C VAL A 47 -0.51 -5.82 -20.10
N GLY A 48 -0.12 -4.69 -20.69
CA GLY A 48 0.10 -4.53 -22.13
C GLY A 48 -0.84 -3.53 -22.82
N GLN A 49 -1.91 -3.09 -22.15
CA GLN A 49 -2.75 -2.02 -22.71
C GLN A 49 -2.02 -0.68 -22.60
N LYS A 50 -1.86 0.01 -23.73
CA LYS A 50 -1.29 1.37 -23.75
C LYS A 50 -2.22 2.34 -23.02
N ILE A 51 -1.63 3.30 -22.32
CA ILE A 51 -2.38 4.39 -21.70
C ILE A 51 -3.00 5.23 -22.83
N PRO A 52 -4.30 5.53 -22.79
CA PRO A 52 -4.94 6.39 -23.79
C PRO A 52 -4.24 7.73 -23.94
N VAL A 53 -4.06 8.20 -25.17
CA VAL A 53 -3.35 9.45 -25.47
C VAL A 53 -3.99 10.65 -24.76
N TRP A 54 -5.33 10.72 -24.69
CA TRP A 54 -6.03 11.81 -24.03
C TRP A 54 -5.67 11.95 -22.54
N ILE A 55 -5.39 10.85 -21.84
CA ILE A 55 -4.94 10.86 -20.44
C ILE A 55 -3.56 11.49 -20.33
N LEU A 56 -2.65 11.11 -21.24
CA LEU A 56 -1.29 11.65 -21.26
C LEU A 56 -1.32 13.14 -21.59
N THR A 57 -2.10 13.55 -22.60
CA THR A 57 -2.27 14.95 -22.98
C THR A 57 -2.85 15.77 -21.83
N LEU A 58 -3.95 15.33 -21.22
CA LEU A 58 -4.57 16.01 -20.08
C LEU A 58 -3.59 16.17 -18.90
N SER A 59 -2.80 15.13 -18.64
CA SER A 59 -1.82 15.14 -17.54
C SER A 59 -0.66 16.06 -17.83
N ILE A 60 -0.12 16.05 -19.06
CA ILE A 60 0.96 16.96 -19.47
C ILE A 60 0.49 18.41 -19.39
N VAL A 61 -0.70 18.72 -19.91
CA VAL A 61 -1.28 20.07 -19.84
C VAL A 61 -1.48 20.49 -18.38
N GLY A 62 -2.08 19.62 -17.56
CA GLY A 62 -2.29 19.87 -16.14
C GLY A 62 -0.98 20.11 -15.38
N PHE A 63 0.03 19.27 -15.58
CA PHE A 63 1.33 19.43 -14.92
C PHE A 63 2.08 20.67 -15.37
N SER A 64 2.09 20.98 -16.67
CA SER A 64 2.70 22.22 -17.17
C SER A 64 2.06 23.44 -16.53
N TYR A 65 0.74 23.46 -16.44
CA TYR A 65 -0.01 24.53 -15.79
C TYR A 65 0.31 24.63 -14.29
N PHE A 66 0.24 23.53 -13.53
CA PHE A 66 0.53 23.55 -12.10
C PHE A 66 2.00 23.88 -11.81
N THR A 67 2.91 23.48 -12.69
CA THR A 67 4.34 23.84 -12.61
C THR A 67 4.49 25.35 -12.74
N TRP A 68 3.93 25.95 -13.79
CA TRP A 68 3.94 27.40 -13.97
C TRP A 68 3.31 28.13 -12.78
N ALA A 69 2.14 27.69 -12.31
CA ALA A 69 1.43 28.31 -11.19
C ALA A 69 2.22 28.19 -9.88
N SER A 70 2.89 27.06 -9.63
CA SER A 70 3.72 26.85 -8.43
C SER A 70 4.96 27.72 -8.43
N PHE A 71 5.69 27.78 -9.55
CA PHE A 71 6.90 28.61 -9.66
C PHE A 71 6.57 30.11 -9.67
N SER A 72 5.40 30.49 -10.21
CA SER A 72 4.90 31.88 -10.15
C SER A 72 4.29 32.24 -8.79
N GLN A 73 4.28 31.32 -7.82
CA GLN A 73 3.66 31.47 -6.50
C GLN A 73 2.17 31.85 -6.53
N LYS A 74 1.45 31.38 -7.56
CA LYS A 74 0.02 31.64 -7.77
C LYS A 74 -0.87 30.49 -7.29
N MET A 75 -0.32 29.38 -6.79
CA MET A 75 -1.15 28.30 -6.25
C MET A 75 -1.89 28.75 -5.01
N VAL A 76 -1.19 29.42 -4.11
CA VAL A 76 -1.71 29.91 -2.84
C VAL A 76 -0.87 31.12 -2.43
N VAL A 77 -1.49 32.11 -1.79
CA VAL A 77 -0.80 33.25 -1.18
C VAL A 77 -0.96 33.16 0.34
N LEU A 78 0.16 33.13 1.06
CA LEU A 78 0.18 33.16 2.51
C LEU A 78 -0.26 34.52 3.03
N GLU A 79 -1.26 34.53 3.93
CA GLU A 79 -1.60 35.71 4.73
C GLU A 79 -0.65 35.83 5.93
N ASN A 80 -0.36 34.69 6.58
CA ASN A 80 0.56 34.63 7.72
C ASN A 80 1.62 33.52 7.50
N PRO A 81 2.88 33.91 7.24
CA PRO A 81 3.97 32.95 7.00
C PRO A 81 4.39 32.10 8.21
N ASP A 82 4.06 32.48 9.44
CA ASP A 82 4.41 31.71 10.63
C ASP A 82 3.44 30.57 10.89
N THR A 83 2.16 30.81 10.61
CA THR A 83 1.08 29.83 10.83
C THR A 83 0.66 29.11 9.56
N PHE A 84 1.23 29.48 8.40
CA PHE A 84 0.83 28.99 7.08
C PHE A 84 -0.67 29.18 6.79
N VAL A 85 -1.26 30.27 7.31
CA VAL A 85 -2.62 30.68 6.96
C VAL A 85 -2.59 31.26 5.55
N PHE A 86 -3.58 30.88 4.75
CA PHE A 86 -3.65 31.29 3.35
C PHE A 86 -5.07 31.40 2.83
N ASP A 87 -5.19 32.21 1.79
CA ASP A 87 -6.41 32.34 1.02
C ASP A 87 -6.53 31.28 -0.08
N PHE A 88 -7.77 30.80 -0.25
CA PHE A 88 -8.10 29.87 -1.31
C PHE A 88 -8.07 30.57 -2.67
N SER A 89 -7.13 30.15 -3.52
CA SER A 89 -7.11 30.56 -4.92
C SER A 89 -7.88 29.56 -5.80
N LEU A 90 -8.28 30.00 -6.99
CA LEU A 90 -8.84 29.11 -8.00
C LEU A 90 -7.85 27.98 -8.39
N ASN A 91 -6.55 28.28 -8.44
CA ASN A 91 -5.50 27.31 -8.77
C ASN A 91 -5.39 26.21 -7.70
N TYR A 92 -5.63 26.57 -6.44
CA TYR A 92 -5.68 25.64 -5.33
C TYR A 92 -6.84 24.65 -5.46
N HIS A 93 -8.05 25.15 -5.75
CA HIS A 93 -9.20 24.29 -5.98
C HIS A 93 -8.94 23.33 -7.16
N LEU A 94 -8.41 23.86 -8.27
CA LEU A 94 -8.11 23.06 -9.47
C LEU A 94 -7.16 21.90 -9.18
N ILE A 95 -6.09 22.11 -8.42
CA ILE A 95 -5.14 21.02 -8.13
C ILE A 95 -5.71 19.97 -7.17
N VAL A 96 -6.52 20.40 -6.19
CA VAL A 96 -7.20 19.48 -5.28
C VAL A 96 -8.19 18.61 -6.05
N TYR A 97 -8.98 19.20 -6.96
CA TYR A 97 -9.88 18.44 -7.83
C TYR A 97 -9.12 17.51 -8.77
N PHE A 98 -8.07 17.99 -9.43
CA PHE A 98 -7.23 17.17 -10.31
C PHE A 98 -6.65 15.96 -9.57
N SER A 99 -6.09 16.17 -8.39
CA SER A 99 -5.48 15.11 -7.59
C SER A 99 -6.52 14.11 -7.09
N THR A 100 -7.67 14.60 -6.61
CA THR A 100 -8.79 13.78 -6.14
C THR A 100 -9.36 12.93 -7.27
N PHE A 101 -9.52 13.51 -8.46
CA PHE A 101 -9.99 12.81 -9.66
C PHE A 101 -9.14 11.58 -9.98
N TRP A 102 -7.81 11.72 -9.98
CA TRP A 102 -6.91 10.59 -10.24
C TRP A 102 -6.96 9.51 -9.15
N VAL A 103 -7.08 9.90 -7.88
CA VAL A 103 -7.20 8.94 -6.78
C VAL A 103 -8.53 8.17 -6.85
N LEU A 104 -9.64 8.84 -7.14
CA LEU A 104 -10.95 8.20 -7.32
C LEU A 104 -10.93 7.22 -8.50
N LEU A 105 -10.35 7.62 -9.62
CA LEU A 105 -10.24 6.75 -10.80
C LEU A 105 -9.35 5.52 -10.52
N SER A 106 -8.26 5.70 -9.78
CA SER A 106 -7.41 4.60 -9.28
C SER A 106 -8.20 3.64 -8.40
N THR A 107 -8.95 4.18 -7.44
CA THR A 107 -9.78 3.43 -6.49
C THR A 107 -10.84 2.60 -7.22
N TRP A 108 -11.48 3.19 -8.23
CA TRP A 108 -12.45 2.49 -9.08
C TRP A 108 -11.84 1.31 -9.85
N ILE A 109 -10.64 1.49 -10.41
CA ILE A 109 -9.92 0.42 -11.11
C ILE A 109 -9.58 -0.72 -10.13
N ILE A 110 -9.05 -0.39 -8.95
CA ILE A 110 -8.70 -1.39 -7.93
C ILE A 110 -9.94 -2.16 -7.49
N LEU A 111 -11.05 -1.48 -7.23
CA LEU A 111 -12.31 -2.08 -6.81
C LEU A 111 -12.79 -3.11 -7.84
N ARG A 112 -12.91 -2.73 -9.11
CA ARG A 112 -13.33 -3.65 -10.18
C ARG A 112 -12.40 -4.85 -10.28
N LYS A 113 -11.09 -4.63 -10.22
CA LYS A 113 -10.11 -5.72 -10.30
C LYS A 113 -10.17 -6.66 -9.11
N MET A 114 -10.41 -6.12 -7.90
CA MET A 114 -10.55 -6.91 -6.68
C MET A 114 -11.74 -7.87 -6.75
N LEU A 115 -12.83 -7.47 -7.41
CA LEU A 115 -14.00 -8.32 -7.61
C LEU A 115 -13.73 -9.50 -8.57
N LEU A 116 -12.79 -9.34 -9.50
CA LEU A 116 -12.43 -10.35 -10.50
C LEU A 116 -11.32 -11.31 -10.03
N LYS A 117 -10.37 -10.82 -9.21
CA LYS A 117 -9.22 -11.60 -8.75
C LYS A 117 -9.56 -12.48 -7.53
N ARG A 118 -8.76 -13.53 -7.33
CA ARG A 118 -8.94 -14.53 -6.27
C ARG A 118 -7.64 -14.72 -5.47
N GLY A 119 -7.77 -15.30 -4.28
CA GLY A 119 -6.67 -15.62 -3.37
C GLY A 119 -5.82 -14.42 -2.95
N ASN A 120 -4.48 -14.59 -2.98
CA ASN A 120 -3.52 -13.57 -2.55
C ASN A 120 -3.71 -12.23 -3.28
N ASP A 121 -3.97 -12.25 -4.58
CA ASP A 121 -4.15 -11.02 -5.38
C ASP A 121 -5.37 -10.22 -4.94
N ARG A 122 -6.47 -10.89 -4.56
CA ARG A 122 -7.67 -10.23 -4.02
C ARG A 122 -7.36 -9.52 -2.70
N VAL A 123 -6.62 -10.17 -1.81
CA VAL A 123 -6.21 -9.61 -0.52
C VAL A 123 -5.26 -8.42 -0.72
N ARG A 124 -4.30 -8.53 -1.64
CA ARG A 124 -3.38 -7.42 -1.97
C ARG A 124 -4.15 -6.21 -2.49
N LEU A 125 -5.08 -6.42 -3.43
CA LEU A 125 -5.93 -5.34 -3.94
C LEU A 125 -6.83 -4.74 -2.86
N PHE A 126 -7.31 -5.54 -1.91
CA PHE A 126 -8.06 -5.04 -0.76
C PHE A 126 -7.22 -4.09 0.10
N PHE A 127 -5.97 -4.42 0.41
CA PHE A 127 -5.09 -3.53 1.16
C PHE A 127 -4.84 -2.22 0.41
N ILE A 128 -4.58 -2.28 -0.90
CA ILE A 128 -4.43 -1.08 -1.74
C ILE A 128 -5.72 -0.23 -1.69
N LEU A 129 -6.89 -0.87 -1.82
CA LEU A 129 -8.19 -0.20 -1.75
C LEU A 129 -8.39 0.46 -0.39
N LEU A 130 -8.15 -0.26 0.70
CA LEU A 130 -8.28 0.23 2.07
C LEU A 130 -7.37 1.45 2.32
N GLY A 131 -6.13 1.40 1.84
CA GLY A 131 -5.20 2.53 1.93
C GLY A 131 -5.70 3.77 1.19
N SER A 132 -6.25 3.59 -0.01
CA SER A 132 -6.79 4.69 -0.81
C SER A 132 -8.09 5.27 -0.23
N THR A 133 -9.02 4.42 0.22
CA THR A 133 -10.32 4.86 0.76
C THR A 133 -10.22 5.50 2.13
N SER A 134 -9.22 5.13 2.94
CA SER A 134 -8.94 5.78 4.23
C SER A 134 -8.02 7.00 4.08
N GLY A 135 -6.98 6.91 3.23
CA GLY A 135 -5.99 7.97 3.08
C GLY A 135 -6.53 9.25 2.44
N LEU A 136 -7.40 9.14 1.44
CA LEU A 136 -7.96 10.29 0.73
C LEU A 136 -8.84 11.18 1.64
N PRO A 137 -9.85 10.66 2.36
CA PRO A 137 -10.67 11.48 3.26
C PRO A 137 -9.86 12.16 4.37
N ILE A 138 -8.91 11.45 4.98
CA ILE A 138 -8.05 12.03 6.03
C ILE A 138 -7.21 13.18 5.45
N THR A 139 -6.62 12.97 4.27
CA THR A 139 -5.81 14.00 3.60
C THR A 139 -6.65 15.22 3.21
N LEU A 140 -7.84 15.01 2.62
CA LEU A 140 -8.76 16.09 2.25
C LEU A 140 -9.28 16.86 3.46
N THR A 141 -9.48 16.18 4.59
CA THR A 141 -9.88 16.80 5.85
C THR A 141 -8.88 17.88 6.26
N PHE A 142 -7.59 17.55 6.33
CA PHE A 142 -6.56 18.49 6.79
C PHE A 142 -6.11 19.53 5.76
N ILE A 143 -6.19 19.22 4.46
CA ILE A 143 -5.73 20.11 3.41
C ILE A 143 -6.87 21.00 2.91
N TYR A 144 -8.10 20.50 2.80
CA TYR A 144 -9.19 21.23 2.17
C TYR A 144 -10.28 21.67 3.15
N PHE A 145 -10.89 20.72 3.86
CA PHE A 145 -12.06 21.02 4.69
C PHE A 145 -11.72 21.83 5.96
N LEU A 146 -10.66 21.49 6.68
CA LEU A 146 -10.25 22.22 7.89
C LEU A 146 -9.81 23.66 7.57
N PRO A 147 -8.98 23.92 6.54
CA PRO A 147 -8.65 25.29 6.16
C PRO A 147 -9.89 26.10 5.76
N PHE A 148 -10.93 25.47 5.21
CA PHE A 148 -12.20 26.15 4.90
C PHE A 148 -12.94 26.62 6.16
N LEU A 149 -12.66 25.99 7.30
CA LEU A 149 -13.15 26.36 8.63
C LEU A 149 -12.14 27.26 9.37
N GLY A 150 -11.08 27.74 8.72
CA GLY A 150 -10.02 28.56 9.32
C GLY A 150 -9.00 27.77 10.15
N ILE A 151 -9.00 26.43 10.09
CA ILE A 151 -8.07 25.58 10.86
C ILE A 151 -6.94 25.08 9.94
N TYR A 152 -5.77 25.71 10.04
CA TYR A 152 -4.63 25.41 9.16
C TYR A 152 -3.67 24.39 9.79
N LYS A 153 -4.00 23.09 9.65
CA LYS A 153 -3.17 21.98 10.14
C LYS A 153 -2.76 21.01 9.04
N ALA A 154 -2.34 21.56 7.90
CA ALA A 154 -1.96 20.79 6.72
C ALA A 154 -0.80 19.80 6.95
N TYR A 155 0.01 19.94 8.01
CA TYR A 155 1.05 18.96 8.34
C TYR A 155 0.48 17.61 8.83
N LEU A 156 -0.74 17.60 9.39
CA LEU A 156 -1.43 16.39 9.83
C LEU A 156 -1.98 15.55 8.66
N SER A 157 -1.99 16.10 7.43
CA SER A 157 -2.32 15.32 6.23
C SER A 157 -1.39 14.14 6.01
N SER A 158 -0.19 14.18 6.60
CA SER A 158 0.77 13.08 6.64
C SER A 158 0.21 11.79 7.26
N LEU A 159 -0.78 11.89 8.17
CA LEU A 159 -1.46 10.73 8.75
C LEU A 159 -2.17 9.90 7.69
N GLY A 160 -2.88 10.55 6.76
CA GLY A 160 -3.58 9.88 5.66
C GLY A 160 -2.60 9.15 4.74
N LEU A 161 -1.45 9.77 4.46
CA LEU A 161 -0.37 9.13 3.70
C LEU A 161 0.31 7.99 4.43
N SER A 162 0.53 8.08 5.75
CA SER A 162 1.13 7.00 6.52
C SER A 162 0.26 5.75 6.49
N ILE A 163 -1.06 5.90 6.65
CA ILE A 163 -2.02 4.79 6.55
C ILE A 163 -1.95 4.15 5.15
N CYS A 164 -1.98 4.99 4.11
CA CYS A 164 -1.85 4.52 2.73
C CYS A 164 -0.52 3.77 2.51
N SER A 165 0.58 4.32 3.00
CA SER A 165 1.93 3.75 2.84
C SER A 165 2.07 2.38 3.52
N VAL A 166 1.53 2.23 4.73
CA VAL A 166 1.54 0.94 5.45
C VAL A 166 0.69 -0.10 4.69
N CYS A 167 -0.50 0.27 4.24
CA CYS A 167 -1.37 -0.62 3.49
C CYS A 167 -0.73 -1.07 2.16
N TRP A 168 -0.10 -0.15 1.44
CA TRP A 168 0.61 -0.44 0.20
C TRP A 168 1.86 -1.30 0.43
N ALA A 169 2.62 -1.04 1.49
CA ALA A 169 3.78 -1.85 1.84
C ALA A 169 3.39 -3.32 2.09
N VAL A 170 2.30 -3.55 2.84
CA VAL A 170 1.76 -4.90 3.06
C VAL A 170 1.31 -5.54 1.74
N ALA A 171 0.62 -4.78 0.87
CA ALA A 171 0.15 -5.30 -0.41
C ALA A 171 1.30 -5.69 -1.38
N ILE A 172 2.43 -4.98 -1.33
CA ILE A 172 3.59 -5.23 -2.18
C ILE A 172 4.40 -6.41 -1.63
N LEU A 173 4.67 -6.45 -0.33
CA LEU A 173 5.60 -7.41 0.27
C LEU A 173 5.00 -8.82 0.45
N HIS A 174 3.67 -8.97 0.60
CA HIS A 174 3.01 -10.27 0.77
C HIS A 174 2.66 -10.95 -0.57
N TYR A 175 3.67 -11.41 -1.30
CA TYR A 175 3.48 -12.15 -2.57
C TYR A 175 2.84 -13.54 -2.36
N ASP A 176 3.32 -14.31 -1.37
CA ASP A 176 2.64 -15.54 -0.94
C ASP A 176 2.62 -15.75 0.57
N ALA A 177 1.47 -15.47 1.19
CA ALA A 177 1.29 -15.56 2.64
C ALA A 177 1.46 -16.97 3.22
N PHE A 178 1.14 -18.01 2.44
CA PHE A 178 1.35 -19.40 2.85
C PHE A 178 2.84 -19.76 2.83
N LYS A 179 3.58 -19.32 1.80
CA LYS A 179 5.04 -19.49 1.75
C LYS A 179 5.72 -18.75 2.90
N ILE A 180 5.29 -17.52 3.20
CA ILE A 180 5.81 -16.74 4.33
C ILE A 180 5.55 -17.47 5.66
N LYS A 181 4.35 -18.06 5.84
CA LYS A 181 4.03 -18.87 7.02
C LYS A 181 4.93 -20.10 7.14
N ALA A 182 5.11 -20.85 6.06
CA ALA A 182 5.97 -22.03 6.03
C ALA A 182 7.43 -21.67 6.36
N SER A 183 7.97 -20.60 5.77
CA SER A 183 9.32 -20.08 6.05
C SER A 183 9.49 -19.63 7.52
N LEU A 184 8.46 -19.01 8.12
CA LEU A 184 8.46 -18.63 9.54
C LEU A 184 8.56 -19.85 10.45
N ILE A 185 7.79 -20.89 10.14
CA ILE A 185 7.83 -22.16 10.88
C ILE A 185 9.17 -22.87 10.67
N GLN A 186 9.77 -22.74 9.48
CA GLN A 186 11.11 -23.27 9.19
C GLN A 186 12.22 -22.57 9.97
N GLY A 187 11.96 -21.39 10.56
CA GLY A 187 12.97 -20.59 11.25
C GLY A 187 13.83 -19.76 10.30
N GLN A 188 13.40 -19.57 9.05
CA GLN A 188 14.09 -18.68 8.12
C GLN A 188 13.93 -17.23 8.57
N GLU A 189 14.97 -16.43 8.33
CA GLU A 189 14.90 -14.99 8.54
C GLU A 189 13.92 -14.37 7.53
N ILE A 190 12.88 -13.73 8.07
CA ILE A 190 11.87 -13.02 7.28
C ILE A 190 11.82 -11.58 7.78
N PRO A 191 11.72 -10.58 6.89
CA PRO A 191 11.54 -9.18 7.29
C PRO A 191 10.42 -9.01 8.32
N PHE A 192 10.63 -8.15 9.31
CA PHE A 192 9.70 -7.92 10.43
C PHE A 192 8.27 -7.60 9.95
N ILE A 193 8.13 -6.75 8.92
CA ILE A 193 6.84 -6.38 8.31
C ILE A 193 6.10 -7.62 7.80
N ASN A 194 6.82 -8.55 7.15
CA ASN A 194 6.25 -9.77 6.62
C ASN A 194 5.74 -10.70 7.72
N ARG A 195 6.48 -10.79 8.82
CA ARG A 195 6.09 -11.55 10.01
C ARG A 195 4.82 -10.99 10.65
N VAL A 196 4.76 -9.68 10.90
CA VAL A 196 3.61 -9.04 11.57
C VAL A 196 2.36 -9.09 10.69
N ALA A 197 2.48 -8.79 9.39
CA ALA A 197 1.33 -8.74 8.51
C ALA A 197 0.88 -10.11 7.97
N SER A 198 1.63 -11.20 8.18
CA SER A 198 1.23 -12.55 7.71
C SER A 198 -0.08 -13.03 8.35
N LYS A 199 -0.25 -12.88 9.67
CA LYS A 199 -1.48 -13.26 10.37
C LYS A 199 -2.73 -12.51 9.88
N PRO A 200 -2.76 -11.15 9.87
CA PRO A 200 -3.91 -10.43 9.37
C PRO A 200 -4.17 -10.71 7.88
N PHE A 201 -3.13 -10.89 7.06
CA PHE A 201 -3.28 -11.25 5.65
C PHE A 201 -3.99 -12.60 5.47
N LEU A 202 -3.57 -13.64 6.18
CA LEU A 202 -4.23 -14.97 6.11
C LEU A 202 -5.67 -14.93 6.64
N LYS A 203 -5.92 -14.20 7.73
CA LYS A 203 -7.27 -13.99 8.26
C LYS A 203 -8.17 -13.29 7.24
N LEU A 204 -7.62 -12.30 6.54
CA LEU A 204 -8.34 -11.59 5.48
C LEU A 204 -8.57 -12.49 4.26
N MET A 205 -7.60 -13.32 3.90
CA MET A 205 -7.74 -14.32 2.84
C MET A 205 -8.88 -15.30 3.13
N GLY A 206 -8.97 -15.81 4.36
CA GLY A 206 -10.08 -16.68 4.78
C GLY A 206 -11.45 -16.01 4.67
N LYS A 207 -11.53 -14.68 4.85
CA LYS A 207 -12.78 -13.92 4.70
C LYS A 207 -13.11 -13.56 3.25
N LEU A 208 -12.12 -13.09 2.49
CA LEU A 208 -12.32 -12.59 1.13
C LEU A 208 -12.37 -13.72 0.09
N ASP A 209 -11.73 -14.85 0.33
CA ASP A 209 -11.74 -16.00 -0.57
C ASP A 209 -11.57 -17.31 0.23
N PRO A 210 -12.64 -17.75 0.93
CA PRO A 210 -12.58 -18.93 1.80
C PRO A 210 -12.22 -20.19 1.02
N MET A 211 -12.74 -20.35 -0.20
CA MET A 211 -12.47 -21.52 -1.03
C MET A 211 -10.98 -21.62 -1.40
N ARG A 212 -10.36 -20.52 -1.85
CA ARG A 212 -8.93 -20.52 -2.18
C ARG A 212 -8.05 -20.66 -0.94
N PHE A 213 -8.48 -20.13 0.20
CA PHE A 213 -7.81 -20.33 1.48
C PHE A 213 -7.79 -21.81 1.88
N VAL A 214 -8.93 -22.50 1.82
CA VAL A 214 -9.03 -23.94 2.13
C VAL A 214 -8.17 -24.75 1.15
N GLN A 215 -8.24 -24.48 -0.15
CA GLN A 215 -7.40 -25.17 -1.15
C GLN A 215 -5.90 -25.03 -0.86
N LYS A 216 -5.42 -23.80 -0.62
CA LYS A 216 -4.00 -23.57 -0.32
C LYS A 216 -3.59 -24.18 1.02
N SER A 217 -4.43 -24.07 2.05
CA SER A 217 -4.16 -24.69 3.34
C SER A 217 -4.13 -26.21 3.27
N SER A 218 -5.04 -26.82 2.50
CA SER A 218 -5.06 -28.27 2.28
C SER A 218 -3.79 -28.72 1.55
N LYS A 219 -3.38 -28.02 0.49
CA LYS A 219 -2.17 -28.33 -0.25
C LYS A 219 -0.90 -28.20 0.61
N GLU A 220 -0.84 -27.21 1.49
CA GLU A 220 0.27 -27.07 2.44
C GLU A 220 0.31 -28.25 3.42
N LYS A 221 -0.84 -28.66 3.96
CA LYS A 221 -0.96 -29.83 4.85
C LYS A 221 -0.62 -31.14 4.13
N GLU A 222 -1.01 -31.27 2.87
CA GLU A 222 -0.70 -32.42 2.01
C GLU A 222 0.81 -32.54 1.80
N GLU A 223 1.49 -31.44 1.46
CA GLU A 223 2.94 -31.41 1.27
C GLU A 223 3.68 -31.76 2.58
N ILE A 224 3.24 -31.22 3.72
CA ILE A 224 3.80 -31.57 5.03
C ILE A 224 3.60 -33.07 5.32
N THR A 225 2.39 -33.59 5.08
CA THR A 225 2.08 -35.02 5.27
C THR A 225 2.95 -35.89 4.37
N LYS A 226 3.14 -35.51 3.11
CA LYS A 226 4.03 -36.20 2.17
C LYS A 226 5.47 -36.26 2.69
N GLN A 227 6.00 -35.15 3.23
CA GLN A 227 7.34 -35.13 3.82
C GLN A 227 7.45 -36.02 5.07
N ILE A 228 6.40 -36.05 5.90
CA ILE A 228 6.33 -36.95 7.05
C ILE A 228 6.40 -38.42 6.60
N LEU A 229 5.60 -38.79 5.59
CA LEU A 229 5.55 -40.16 5.06
C LEU A 229 6.88 -40.61 4.44
N ILE A 230 7.50 -39.75 3.62
CA ILE A 230 8.82 -40.04 3.03
C ILE A 230 9.87 -40.25 4.13
N GLN A 231 9.82 -39.42 5.17
CA GLN A 231 10.79 -39.53 6.25
C GLN A 231 10.53 -40.74 7.15
N ASP A 232 9.27 -41.10 7.42
CA ASP A 232 8.95 -42.34 8.13
C ASP A 232 9.41 -43.57 7.34
N PHE A 233 9.18 -43.59 6.02
CA PHE A 233 9.67 -44.64 5.13
C PHE A 233 11.20 -44.80 5.22
N HIS A 234 11.95 -43.69 5.11
CA HIS A 234 13.40 -43.73 5.25
C HIS A 234 13.85 -44.20 6.64
N LEU A 235 13.17 -43.80 7.72
CA LEU A 235 13.48 -44.24 9.08
C LEU A 235 13.16 -45.73 9.30
N ALA A 236 12.18 -46.27 8.58
CA ALA A 236 11.84 -47.69 8.62
C ALA A 236 12.84 -48.54 7.81
N GLU A 237 13.33 -48.03 6.68
CA GLU A 237 14.21 -48.77 5.76
C GLU A 237 15.70 -48.70 6.13
N SER A 238 16.18 -47.53 6.58
CA SER A 238 17.64 -47.26 6.69
C SER A 238 18.29 -47.66 8.02
N THR A 239 17.53 -47.97 9.08
CA THR A 239 18.06 -47.96 10.45
C THR A 239 17.82 -49.22 11.29
N GLY A 240 17.38 -50.33 10.69
CA GLY A 240 16.94 -51.51 11.45
C GLY A 240 15.68 -51.20 12.29
N GLU A 241 15.22 -52.13 13.14
CA GLU A 241 13.97 -52.04 13.92
C GLU A 241 13.95 -50.84 14.93
N ILE A 242 13.87 -49.61 14.44
CA ILE A 242 13.49 -48.46 15.25
C ILE A 242 12.01 -48.63 15.56
N SER A 243 11.70 -48.76 16.86
CA SER A 243 10.31 -48.84 17.33
C SER A 243 9.48 -47.64 16.85
N ILE A 244 8.18 -47.90 16.63
CA ILE A 244 7.22 -46.88 16.18
C ILE A 244 7.26 -45.64 17.07
N ASP A 245 7.41 -45.82 18.39
CA ASP A 245 7.50 -44.72 19.36
C ASP A 245 8.72 -43.82 19.13
N LYS A 246 9.88 -44.40 18.82
CA LYS A 246 11.09 -43.62 18.51
C LYS A 246 10.92 -42.86 17.20
N ARG A 247 10.34 -43.46 16.16
CA ARG A 247 10.07 -42.77 14.87
C ARG A 247 9.07 -41.62 15.07
N ALA A 248 7.98 -41.86 15.78
CA ALA A 248 6.99 -40.85 16.11
C ALA A 248 7.61 -39.67 16.90
N LYS A 249 8.50 -39.94 17.85
CA LYS A 249 9.23 -38.90 18.61
C LYS A 249 10.14 -38.06 17.70
N ILE A 250 10.85 -38.68 16.75
CA ILE A 250 11.70 -37.97 15.77
C ILE A 250 10.85 -37.09 14.84
N LEU A 251 9.76 -37.65 14.29
CA LEU A 251 8.85 -36.91 13.41
C LEU A 251 8.16 -35.76 14.16
N SER A 252 7.68 -35.99 15.39
CA SER A 252 7.09 -34.94 16.24
C SER A 252 8.08 -33.82 16.55
N LYS A 253 9.34 -34.15 16.85
CA LYS A 253 10.38 -33.12 17.08
C LYS A 253 10.67 -32.29 15.83
N ARG A 254 10.65 -32.90 14.64
CA ARG A 254 10.97 -32.21 13.37
C ARG A 254 9.79 -31.43 12.79
N PHE A 255 8.59 -32.00 12.83
CA PHE A 255 7.39 -31.44 12.20
C PHE A 255 6.38 -30.83 13.18
N GLY A 256 6.56 -31.00 14.50
CA GLY A 256 5.66 -30.51 15.56
C GLY A 256 5.30 -29.03 15.44
N LYS A 257 6.23 -28.23 14.93
CA LYS A 257 6.09 -26.80 14.67
C LYS A 257 5.07 -26.42 13.58
N TYR A 258 4.73 -27.34 12.67
CA TYR A 258 3.73 -27.11 11.61
C TYR A 258 2.30 -27.44 12.04
N PHE A 259 2.13 -28.10 13.18
CA PHE A 259 0.82 -28.45 13.76
C PHE A 259 0.27 -27.37 14.71
N LYS A 260 1.01 -26.26 14.90
CA LYS A 260 0.58 -25.07 15.67
C LYS A 260 0.05 -23.97 14.75
#